data_AF-A0A1B7N632-F1
#
_entry.id   AF-A0A1B7N632-F1
#
_cell.length_a   1.000
_cell.length_b   1.000
_cell.length_c   1.000
_cell.angle_alpha   90.00
_cell.angle_beta   90.00
_cell.angle_gamma   90.00
#
_symmetry.space_group_name_H-M   'P 1'
#
loop_
_entity.id
_entity.type
_entity.pdbx_description
1 polymer ?
#
loop_
_entity_poly.entity_id
_entity_poly.type
_entity_poly.pdbx_seq_one_letter_code
_entity_poly.pdbx_strand_id
1 'polypeptide(L)'
;MPSSTERRRRELTTASRTPTPSLVDDDENTPLAVFFAQFESFSFNARQSSHKNFKRLIKAISSDPNDPERRAALKGFKNAERRAARKGFKDALVQDFNKRFGTDGNDLAAWQNLCNVLRIVSVPATIQECRQRIRDLHINLVDLVDRAKIGRPVRVFASLHQENQIFT
;
A
#
# COMPACT_ATOMS: atom_id res chain seq x y z
N MET A 1 53.00 33.17 4.21
CA MET A 1 52.55 33.40 5.60
C MET A 1 51.46 34.46 5.59
N PRO A 2 50.17 34.09 5.58
CA PRO A 2 49.07 35.03 5.81
C PRO A 2 48.77 35.21 7.31
N SER A 3 48.13 36.35 7.60
CA SER A 3 48.05 37.06 8.88
C SER A 3 47.08 36.45 9.91
N SER A 4 47.37 36.69 11.20
CA SER A 4 46.69 36.15 12.38
C SER A 4 45.25 36.63 12.61
N THR A 5 44.66 37.36 11.66
CA THR A 5 43.29 37.91 11.72
C THR A 5 42.28 37.16 10.84
N GLU A 6 42.72 36.16 10.05
CA GLU A 6 41.83 35.29 9.25
C GLU A 6 41.38 34.00 9.97
N ARG A 7 41.83 33.76 11.21
CA ARG A 7 41.49 32.55 11.99
C ARG A 7 40.27 32.69 12.91
N ARG A 8 39.56 33.82 12.92
CA ARG A 8 38.51 34.09 13.92
C ARG A 8 37.22 34.68 13.34
N ARG A 9 36.77 34.17 12.20
CA ARG A 9 35.44 34.46 11.66
C ARG A 9 34.99 33.38 10.68
N ARG A 10 34.58 32.22 11.20
CA ARG A 10 33.64 31.24 10.59
C ARG A 10 33.47 29.96 11.42
N GLU A 11 33.65 30.03 12.75
CA GLU A 11 33.05 29.06 13.67
C GLU A 11 31.86 29.76 14.34
N LEU A 12 30.69 29.08 14.32
CA LEU A 12 29.40 29.44 14.94
C LEU A 12 28.41 30.28 14.10
N THR A 13 27.82 29.63 13.09
CA THR A 13 26.39 29.75 12.73
C THR A 13 26.04 28.46 11.99
N THR A 14 25.60 27.42 12.73
CA THR A 14 24.20 27.01 12.91
C THR A 14 23.53 26.38 11.68
N ALA A 15 22.77 25.34 11.98
CA ALA A 15 21.86 24.57 11.12
C ALA A 15 22.51 23.53 10.20
N SER A 16 22.81 22.39 10.82
CA SER A 16 22.55 21.07 10.25
C SER A 16 21.31 21.15 9.34
N ARG A 17 21.50 21.07 8.02
CA ARG A 17 20.42 20.78 7.09
C ARG A 17 20.06 19.32 7.33
N THR A 18 19.11 19.12 8.23
CA THR A 18 18.26 17.93 8.23
C THR A 18 17.86 17.64 6.78
N PRO A 19 18.07 16.42 6.26
CA PRO A 19 17.37 16.01 5.07
C PRO A 19 15.90 16.05 5.44
N THR A 20 15.15 16.97 4.82
CA THR A 20 13.70 16.87 4.78
C THR A 20 13.38 15.45 4.29
N PRO A 21 12.62 14.61 5.02
CA PRO A 21 12.23 13.32 4.50
C PRO A 21 11.38 13.60 3.27
N SER A 22 11.89 13.26 2.09
CA SER A 22 11.13 13.21 0.86
C SER A 22 9.97 12.26 1.08
N LEU A 23 8.76 12.79 1.29
CA LEU A 23 7.51 12.07 1.59
C LEU A 23 6.95 11.27 0.39
N VAL A 24 7.83 10.78 -0.48
CA VAL A 24 7.51 9.88 -1.58
C VAL A 24 8.63 8.85 -1.62
N ASP A 25 8.56 7.86 -0.74
CA ASP A 25 9.18 6.58 -1.06
C ASP A 25 8.38 6.02 -2.25
N ASP A 26 8.76 6.43 -3.46
CA ASP A 26 8.41 5.77 -4.72
C ASP A 26 9.11 4.41 -4.74
N ASP A 27 8.81 3.54 -3.77
CA ASP A 27 9.40 2.22 -3.66
C ASP A 27 8.80 1.33 -4.76
N GLU A 28 9.36 1.47 -5.96
CA GLU A 28 9.13 0.62 -7.12
C GLU A 28 9.45 -0.86 -6.83
N ASN A 29 10.04 -1.18 -5.68
CA ASN A 29 10.36 -2.53 -5.24
C ASN A 29 9.37 -3.13 -4.21
N THR A 30 8.18 -2.52 -4.08
CA THR A 30 7.09 -3.14 -3.31
C THR A 30 6.51 -4.36 -4.04
N PRO A 31 6.10 -5.43 -3.34
CA PRO A 31 5.36 -6.56 -3.93
C PRO A 31 4.21 -6.15 -4.86
N LEU A 32 3.50 -5.06 -4.53
CA LEU A 32 2.48 -4.50 -5.41
C LEU A 32 3.04 -3.95 -6.72
N ALA A 33 4.14 -3.18 -6.69
CA ALA A 33 4.80 -2.68 -7.90
C ALA A 33 5.34 -3.84 -8.76
N VAL A 34 5.97 -4.83 -8.12
CA VAL A 34 6.44 -6.07 -8.78
C VAL A 34 5.29 -6.82 -9.44
N PHE A 35 4.14 -6.93 -8.78
CA PHE A 35 2.94 -7.54 -9.36
C PHE A 35 2.48 -6.80 -10.62
N PHE A 36 2.36 -5.47 -10.58
CA PHE A 36 1.91 -4.71 -11.74
C PHE A 36 2.91 -4.76 -12.91
N ALA A 37 4.21 -4.89 -12.62
CA ALA A 37 5.25 -5.03 -13.63
C ALA A 37 5.18 -6.34 -14.45
N GLN A 38 4.39 -7.34 -14.00
CA GLN A 38 4.16 -8.59 -14.75
C GLN A 38 3.32 -8.41 -16.01
N PHE A 39 2.67 -7.25 -16.18
CA PHE A 39 1.76 -6.97 -17.28
C PHE A 39 2.42 -5.98 -18.25
N GLU A 40 3.07 -6.49 -19.31
CA GLU A 40 3.89 -5.69 -20.26
C GLU A 40 3.17 -4.46 -20.85
N SER A 41 1.85 -4.57 -21.07
CA SER A 41 1.03 -3.50 -21.65
C SER A 41 0.37 -2.58 -20.61
N PHE A 42 0.73 -2.72 -19.33
CA PHE A 42 0.15 -1.97 -18.23
C PHE A 42 1.19 -1.11 -17.51
N SER A 43 0.91 0.19 -17.38
CA SER A 43 1.75 1.12 -16.62
C SER A 43 1.18 1.38 -15.23
N PHE A 44 1.89 0.91 -14.20
CA PHE A 44 1.61 1.23 -12.80
C PHE A 44 1.77 2.73 -12.55
N ASN A 45 0.84 3.32 -11.80
CA ASN A 45 0.88 4.72 -11.40
C ASN A 45 0.91 4.82 -9.87
N ALA A 46 2.10 5.02 -9.30
CA ALA A 46 2.32 5.13 -7.86
C ALA A 46 1.57 6.31 -7.21
N ARG A 47 1.17 7.32 -8.00
CA ARG A 47 0.38 8.47 -7.52
C ARG A 47 -1.11 8.13 -7.33
N GLN A 48 -1.55 6.96 -7.77
CA GLN A 48 -2.91 6.45 -7.58
C GLN A 48 -2.92 5.29 -6.59
N SER A 49 -4.05 5.08 -5.93
CA SER A 49 -4.23 3.91 -5.06
C SER A 49 -4.05 2.60 -5.82
N SER A 50 -3.59 1.58 -5.13
CA SER A 50 -3.40 0.24 -5.70
C SER A 50 -4.72 -0.31 -6.25
N HIS A 51 -5.85 0.01 -5.61
CA HIS A 51 -7.17 -0.33 -6.13
C HIS A 51 -7.47 0.33 -7.49
N LYS A 52 -7.12 1.61 -7.69
CA LYS A 52 -7.33 2.30 -8.98
C LYS A 52 -6.46 1.70 -10.08
N ASN A 53 -5.19 1.39 -9.77
CA ASN A 53 -4.32 0.67 -10.69
C ASN A 53 -4.90 -0.71 -11.06
N PHE A 54 -5.38 -1.46 -10.07
CA PHE A 54 -6.01 -2.77 -10.31
C PHE A 54 -7.29 -2.69 -11.16
N LYS A 55 -8.15 -1.70 -10.92
CA LYS A 55 -9.36 -1.45 -11.74
C LYS A 55 -8.99 -1.16 -13.20
N ARG A 56 -7.92 -0.39 -13.44
CA ARG A 56 -7.41 -0.12 -14.80
C ARG A 56 -6.87 -1.40 -15.46
N LEU A 57 -6.14 -2.23 -14.73
CA LEU A 57 -5.62 -3.50 -15.25
C LEU A 57 -6.76 -4.44 -15.67
N ILE A 58 -7.75 -4.65 -14.79
CA ILE A 58 -8.91 -5.50 -15.11
C ILE A 58 -9.69 -4.96 -16.32
N LYS A 59 -9.80 -3.64 -16.46
CA LYS A 59 -10.42 -3.01 -17.63
C LYS A 59 -9.63 -3.31 -18.91
N ALA A 60 -8.30 -3.22 -18.86
CA ALA A 60 -7.44 -3.55 -20.00
C ALA A 60 -7.64 -5.02 -20.42
N ILE A 61 -7.56 -5.97 -19.48
CA ILE A 61 -7.78 -7.41 -19.74
C ILE A 61 -9.20 -7.67 -20.32
N SER A 62 -10.19 -6.95 -19.81
CA SER A 62 -11.60 -7.14 -20.20
C SER A 62 -11.98 -6.48 -21.53
N SER A 63 -11.08 -5.71 -22.15
CA SER A 63 -11.39 -4.97 -23.38
C SER A 63 -11.64 -5.92 -24.54
N ASP A 64 -12.87 -5.97 -25.05
CA ASP A 64 -13.27 -6.91 -26.09
C ASP A 64 -12.93 -6.43 -27.50
N PRO A 65 -12.47 -7.33 -28.38
CA PRO A 65 -12.37 -7.00 -29.80
C PRO A 65 -13.79 -6.83 -30.38
N ASN A 66 -13.88 -5.95 -31.38
CA ASN A 66 -15.13 -5.74 -32.12
C ASN A 66 -15.61 -7.03 -32.79
N ASP A 67 -14.66 -7.81 -33.31
CA ASP A 67 -14.89 -9.09 -33.97
C ASP A 67 -15.52 -10.13 -33.02
N PRO A 68 -16.74 -10.63 -33.31
CA PRO A 68 -17.46 -11.57 -32.43
C PRO A 68 -16.77 -12.93 -32.28
N GLU A 69 -16.17 -13.47 -33.34
CA GLU A 69 -15.50 -14.78 -33.31
C GLU A 69 -14.24 -14.72 -32.44
N ARG A 70 -13.42 -13.69 -32.63
CA ARG A 70 -12.25 -13.41 -31.80
C ARG A 70 -12.64 -13.16 -30.34
N ARG A 71 -13.76 -12.48 -30.09
CA ARG A 71 -14.29 -12.26 -28.73
C ARG A 71 -14.66 -13.59 -28.07
N ALA A 72 -15.37 -14.47 -28.77
CA ALA A 72 -15.73 -15.78 -28.27
C ALA A 72 -14.49 -16.63 -27.98
N ALA A 73 -13.51 -16.64 -28.90
CA ALA A 73 -12.25 -17.36 -28.75
C ALA A 73 -11.43 -16.87 -27.53
N LEU A 74 -11.39 -15.57 -27.27
CA LEU A 74 -10.61 -14.98 -26.17
C LEU A 74 -11.33 -15.02 -24.82
N LYS A 75 -12.64 -15.29 -24.77
CA LYS A 75 -13.44 -15.22 -23.53
C LYS A 75 -12.88 -16.11 -22.42
N GLY A 76 -12.50 -17.34 -22.76
CA GLY A 76 -11.93 -18.30 -21.81
C GLY A 76 -10.58 -17.83 -21.25
N PHE A 77 -9.68 -17.40 -22.14
CA PHE A 77 -8.36 -16.86 -21.79
C PHE A 77 -8.47 -15.65 -20.86
N LYS A 78 -9.27 -14.65 -21.23
CA LYS A 78 -9.49 -13.44 -20.40
C LYS A 78 -10.11 -13.76 -19.05
N ASN A 79 -11.00 -14.76 -18.97
CA ASN A 79 -11.54 -15.21 -17.69
C ASN A 79 -10.45 -15.77 -16.79
N ALA A 80 -9.55 -16.60 -17.32
CA ALA A 80 -8.42 -17.14 -16.59
C ALA A 80 -7.45 -16.03 -16.16
N GLU A 81 -7.09 -15.13 -17.07
CA GLU A 81 -6.20 -14.00 -16.80
C GLU A 81 -6.76 -13.08 -15.71
N ARG A 82 -8.06 -12.76 -15.72
CA ARG A 82 -8.69 -11.99 -14.64
C ARG A 82 -8.64 -12.69 -13.29
N ARG A 83 -8.81 -14.01 -13.26
CA ARG A 83 -8.71 -14.79 -12.01
C ARG A 83 -7.27 -14.79 -11.49
N ALA A 84 -6.30 -14.99 -12.37
CA ALA A 84 -4.88 -14.91 -12.04
C ALA A 84 -4.50 -13.50 -11.52
N ALA A 85 -4.93 -12.44 -12.20
CA ALA A 85 -4.69 -11.06 -11.78
C ALA A 85 -5.32 -10.75 -10.40
N ARG A 86 -6.54 -11.22 -10.13
CA ARG A 86 -7.17 -11.07 -8.80
C ARG A 86 -6.40 -11.81 -7.71
N LYS A 87 -5.94 -13.03 -7.99
CA LYS A 87 -5.13 -13.80 -7.05
C LYS A 87 -3.79 -13.12 -6.79
N GLY A 88 -3.06 -12.76 -7.84
CA GLY A 88 -1.76 -12.08 -7.75
C GLY A 88 -1.85 -10.75 -7.01
N PHE A 89 -2.89 -9.95 -7.27
CA PHE A 89 -3.11 -8.69 -6.55
C PHE A 89 -3.35 -8.92 -5.06
N LYS A 90 -4.16 -9.93 -4.69
CA LYS A 90 -4.38 -10.29 -3.28
C LYS A 90 -3.08 -10.77 -2.63
N ASP A 91 -2.32 -11.62 -3.30
CA ASP A 91 -1.06 -12.15 -2.80
C ASP A 91 -0.03 -11.01 -2.59
N ALA A 92 0.03 -10.05 -3.50
CA ALA A 92 0.88 -8.87 -3.38
C ALA A 92 0.47 -7.95 -2.22
N LEU A 93 -0.83 -7.73 -2.00
CA LEU A 93 -1.33 -6.98 -0.84
C LEU A 93 -0.94 -7.64 0.49
N VAL A 94 -1.04 -8.98 0.57
CA VAL A 94 -0.64 -9.74 1.76
C VAL A 94 0.86 -9.64 1.98
N GLN A 95 1.67 -9.70 0.92
CA GLN A 95 3.12 -9.53 1.03
C GLN A 95 3.51 -8.12 1.49
N ASP A 96 2.89 -7.07 0.96
CA ASP A 96 3.09 -5.69 1.42
C ASP A 96 2.69 -5.53 2.90
N PHE A 97 1.55 -6.11 3.29
CA PHE A 97 1.11 -6.14 4.68
C PHE A 97 2.15 -6.83 5.58
N ASN A 98 2.60 -8.02 5.19
CA ASN A 98 3.57 -8.81 5.95
C ASN A 98 4.93 -8.09 6.08
N LYS A 99 5.39 -7.40 5.02
CA LYS A 99 6.60 -6.57 5.09
C LYS A 99 6.49 -5.46 6.13
N ARG A 100 5.29 -4.92 6.34
CA ARG A 100 5.06 -3.77 7.23
C ARG A 100 4.75 -4.15 8.67
N PHE A 101 3.99 -5.22 8.86
CA PHE A 101 3.45 -5.63 10.16
C PHE A 101 4.01 -6.96 10.66
N GLY A 102 4.84 -7.65 9.87
CA GLY A 102 5.37 -8.96 10.21
C GLY A 102 4.43 -10.11 9.85
N THR A 103 4.94 -11.33 9.99
CA THR A 103 4.23 -12.58 9.70
C THR A 103 3.92 -13.39 10.97
N ASP A 104 4.54 -13.04 12.10
CA ASP A 104 4.35 -13.76 13.35
C ASP A 104 3.07 -13.31 14.06
N GLY A 105 2.07 -14.19 14.07
CA GLY A 105 0.79 -13.95 14.75
C GLY A 105 0.91 -13.89 16.27
N ASN A 106 2.06 -14.21 16.85
CA ASN A 106 2.36 -14.15 18.28
C ASN A 106 3.21 -12.93 18.68
N ASP A 107 3.54 -12.05 17.73
CA ASP A 107 4.29 -10.82 18.03
C ASP A 107 3.35 -9.72 18.55
N LEU A 108 3.40 -9.47 19.86
CA LEU A 108 2.63 -8.41 20.49
C LEU A 108 2.96 -7.02 19.91
N ALA A 109 4.23 -6.73 19.63
CA ALA A 109 4.63 -5.43 19.10
C ALA A 109 4.06 -5.19 17.70
N ALA A 110 4.01 -6.24 16.86
CA ALA A 110 3.33 -6.22 15.57
C ALA A 110 1.83 -5.88 15.70
N TRP A 111 1.12 -6.54 16.61
CA TRP A 111 -0.30 -6.29 16.87
C TRP A 111 -0.55 -4.88 17.41
N GLN A 112 0.28 -4.41 18.34
CA GLN A 112 0.20 -3.06 18.90
C GLN A 112 0.49 -1.99 17.83
N ASN A 113 1.46 -2.22 16.96
CA ASN A 113 1.74 -1.37 15.80
C ASN A 113 0.52 -1.29 14.86
N LEU A 114 -0.13 -2.43 14.58
CA LEU A 114 -1.36 -2.45 13.79
C LEU A 114 -2.49 -1.65 14.48
N CYS A 115 -2.66 -1.78 15.80
CA CYS A 115 -3.59 -0.95 16.56
C CYS A 115 -3.29 0.55 16.45
N ASN A 116 -2.01 0.94 16.48
CA ASN A 116 -1.58 2.34 16.32
C ASN A 116 -1.91 2.88 14.92
N VAL A 117 -1.61 2.13 13.86
CA VAL A 117 -1.94 2.52 12.48
C VAL A 117 -3.44 2.70 12.29
N LEU A 118 -4.23 1.85 12.95
CA LEU A 118 -5.69 1.90 12.96
C LEU A 118 -6.27 2.92 13.94
N ARG A 119 -5.42 3.64 14.68
CA ARG A 119 -5.80 4.68 15.66
C ARG A 119 -6.74 4.17 16.75
N ILE A 120 -6.58 2.92 17.16
CA ILE A 120 -7.26 2.39 18.34
C ILE A 120 -6.72 3.15 19.56
N VAL A 121 -7.61 3.88 20.24
CA VAL A 121 -7.29 4.60 21.48
C VAL A 121 -7.04 3.58 22.59
N SER A 122 -6.00 3.81 23.40
CA SER A 122 -5.53 2.88 24.44
C SER A 122 -5.15 1.52 23.86
N VAL A 123 -3.98 1.46 23.23
CA VAL A 123 -3.42 0.23 22.65
C VAL A 123 -3.36 -0.87 23.72
N PRO A 124 -3.98 -2.05 23.48
CA PRO A 124 -4.00 -3.11 24.47
C PRO A 124 -2.63 -3.70 24.79
N ALA A 125 -2.50 -4.27 25.99
CA ALA A 125 -1.25 -4.89 26.46
C ALA A 125 -1.13 -6.37 26.04
N THR A 126 -2.20 -6.97 25.50
CA THR A 126 -2.22 -8.38 25.10
C THR A 126 -2.60 -8.57 23.64
N ILE A 127 -2.10 -9.65 23.04
CA ILE A 127 -2.41 -10.05 21.66
C ILE A 127 -3.91 -10.30 21.48
N GLN A 128 -4.52 -10.96 22.47
CA GLN A 128 -5.93 -11.32 22.41
C GLN A 128 -6.84 -10.09 22.36
N GLU A 129 -6.54 -9.06 23.15
CA GLU A 129 -7.27 -7.80 23.13
C GLU A 129 -7.03 -7.01 21.83
N CYS A 130 -5.78 -6.95 21.34
CA CYS A 130 -5.49 -6.32 20.05
C CYS A 130 -6.32 -6.97 18.92
N ARG A 131 -6.34 -8.31 18.88
CA ARG A 131 -7.12 -9.08 17.90
C ARG A 131 -8.62 -8.86 18.06
N GLN A 132 -9.13 -8.68 19.27
CA GLN A 132 -10.55 -8.37 19.48
C GLN A 132 -10.88 -6.98 18.91
N ARG A 133 -10.11 -5.96 19.30
CA ARG A 133 -10.33 -4.58 18.84
C ARG A 133 -10.26 -4.45 17.33
N ILE A 134 -9.31 -5.13 16.68
CA ILE A 134 -9.16 -5.07 15.23
C ILE A 134 -10.29 -5.82 14.52
N ARG A 135 -10.77 -6.94 15.06
CA ARG A 135 -11.90 -7.69 14.49
C ARG A 135 -13.19 -6.87 14.41
N ASP A 136 -13.38 -5.94 15.34
CA ASP A 136 -14.55 -5.08 15.38
C ASP A 136 -14.47 -3.94 14.33
N LEU A 137 -13.31 -3.77 13.68
CA LEU A 137 -13.10 -2.76 12.63
C LEU A 137 -13.30 -3.36 11.24
N HIS A 138 -14.12 -2.70 10.43
CA HIS A 138 -14.23 -2.99 9.00
C HIS A 138 -13.22 -2.14 8.24
N ILE A 139 -12.13 -2.75 7.79
CA ILE A 139 -11.01 -2.06 7.14
C ILE A 139 -10.78 -2.70 5.76
N ASN A 140 -10.69 -1.84 4.76
CA ASN A 140 -10.23 -2.24 3.44
C ASN A 140 -8.70 -2.44 3.46
N LEU A 141 -8.25 -3.69 3.22
CA LEU A 141 -6.82 -4.05 3.18
C LEU A 141 -6.01 -3.17 2.20
N VAL A 142 -6.62 -2.76 1.09
CA VAL A 142 -5.95 -1.86 0.14
C VAL A 142 -5.71 -0.47 0.75
N ASP A 143 -6.69 0.07 1.46
CA ASP A 143 -6.53 1.33 2.18
C ASP A 143 -5.48 1.22 3.29
N LEU A 144 -5.40 0.08 3.99
CA LEU A 144 -4.37 -0.17 5.00
C LEU A 144 -2.96 -0.15 4.39
N VAL A 145 -2.74 -0.90 3.31
CA VAL A 145 -1.43 -0.97 2.64
C VAL A 145 -1.05 0.35 1.97
N ASP A 146 -1.98 0.99 1.24
CA ASP A 146 -1.69 2.25 0.54
C ASP A 146 -1.45 3.42 1.51
N ARG A 147 -2.23 3.52 2.60
CA ARG A 147 -2.16 4.66 3.52
C ARG A 147 -1.06 4.51 4.55
N ALA A 148 -0.72 3.29 4.94
CA ALA A 148 0.44 3.02 5.80
C ALA A 148 1.76 3.47 5.13
N LYS A 149 1.85 3.40 3.79
CA LYS A 149 3.03 3.90 3.03
C LYS A 149 3.25 5.40 3.19
N ILE A 150 2.16 6.18 3.26
CA ILE A 150 2.20 7.66 3.29
C ILE A 150 1.84 8.25 4.67
N GLY A 151 1.77 7.41 5.72
CA GLY A 151 1.44 7.83 7.08
C GLY A 151 0.04 8.44 7.25
N ARG A 152 -0.88 8.21 6.30
CA ARG A 152 -2.23 8.78 6.35
C ARG A 152 -3.18 7.92 7.16
N PRO A 153 -4.21 8.51 7.81
CA PRO A 153 -5.22 7.75 8.53
C PRO A 153 -5.88 6.71 7.65
N VAL A 154 -5.90 5.45 8.09
CA VAL A 154 -6.70 4.39 7.47
C VAL A 154 -8.17 4.69 7.70
N ARG A 155 -9.00 4.55 6.65
CA ARG A 155 -10.45 4.66 6.82
C ARG A 155 -10.95 3.40 7.51
N VAL A 156 -11.63 3.59 8.63
CA VAL A 156 -12.42 2.55 9.30
C VAL A 156 -13.88 2.77 8.91
N PHE A 157 -14.53 1.72 8.43
CA PHE A 157 -15.95 1.76 8.08
C PHE A 157 -16.80 1.30 9.25
N ALA A 158 -18.00 1.89 9.39
CA ALA A 158 -18.95 1.47 10.42
C ALA A 158 -19.59 0.10 10.11
N SER A 159 -19.59 -0.32 8.83
CA SER A 159 -20.10 -1.64 8.40
C SER A 159 -19.54 -2.07 7.04
N LEU A 160 -19.62 -3.39 6.74
CA LEU A 160 -19.30 -3.98 5.43
C LEU A 160 -20.09 -3.36 4.26
N HIS A 161 -21.32 -2.91 4.49
CA HIS A 161 -22.15 -2.32 3.45
C HIS A 161 -21.58 -0.99 2.95
N GLN A 162 -21.01 -0.21 3.87
CA GLN A 162 -20.40 1.08 3.58
C GLN A 162 -19.04 0.93 2.88
N GLU A 163 -18.33 -0.18 3.13
CA GLU A 163 -17.12 -0.56 2.40
C GLU A 163 -17.42 -0.81 0.92
N ASN A 164 -18.49 -1.53 0.58
CA ASN A 164 -18.88 -1.84 -0.81
C ASN A 164 -19.32 -0.63 -1.64
N GLN A 165 -19.76 0.46 -1.00
CA GLN A 165 -20.24 1.67 -1.69
C GLN A 165 -19.11 2.56 -2.23
N ILE A 166 -17.87 2.34 -1.79
CA ILE A 166 -16.70 3.11 -2.24
C ILE A 166 -16.01 2.42 -3.45
N PHE A 167 -16.44 1.20 -3.77
CA PHE A 167 -15.85 0.37 -4.82
C PHE A 167 -16.66 0.26 -6.12
N THR A 168 -17.89 0.80 -6.16
CA THR A 168 -18.64 1.03 -7.40
C THR A 168 -18.08 2.24 -8.14
#